data_AF-A0AAV0NPJ4-F1
#
_entry.id   AF-A0AAV0NPJ4-F1
#
_cell.length_a   1.000
_cell.length_b   1.000
_cell.length_c   1.000
_cell.angle_alpha   90.00
_cell.angle_beta   90.00
_cell.angle_gamma   90.00
#
_symmetry.space_group_name_H-M   'P 1'
#
loop_
_entity.id
_entity.type
_entity.pdbx_description
1 polymer ?
#
loop_
_entity_poly.entity_id
_entity_poly.type
_entity_poly.pdbx_seq_one_letter_code
_entity_poly.pdbx_strand_id
1 'polypeptide(L)'
;MMGFEEQLIGVGVGLEEFTFPHSDPLVLELNRLQNLLKEKYRELGVSHGEIKGLRTADALKDKAIEELRIQMTRLDEKLRASENLIENKNLEIKKLVDEKKEALSAQHAAEATLRRVHANLKDDDSPPIQSLLAPLEAEIKMYKNEIAALQEDKKAMERLSKSKESALLEAETILKSALERVLIVEQVQNQNYELRRQIEICQEENRILEKTNRQKVVEVEKLSQTIGELEESVLASGEAANAVRDYKRQITELNDEKKTLERELARAKVSANRVATVAANEWKDENDRVMPVKQWLEERRLVQAEIQRLRDKLIVSERTAKAEAQLKEKLKLRLKTLEEGLKQASSIAANSNKFRESPKREKHGSSILGFLASNAGLRKRSASQPRASMVAGRGLLLQQANMETERKDSRKQGSSESMVRKKALQEKGSKSPRAEDSVSGFLYDKLQKEVINLRRACEAKDNSLIEKDQQTQMLMRKVDTLTRSIEVESKKLKREAAREKETGSSKLEHSRKTTASPNPYRR
;
A
#
# COMPACT_ATOMS: atom_id res chain seq x y z
N MET A 1 13.55 -0.58 -37.05
CA MET A 1 14.29 -1.82 -37.39
C MET A 1 15.30 -2.10 -36.29
N MET A 2 15.14 -3.24 -35.63
CA MET A 2 16.05 -3.97 -34.73
C MET A 2 16.90 -3.16 -33.72
N GLY A 3 16.39 -3.07 -32.49
CA GLY A 3 17.22 -2.86 -31.29
C GLY A 3 17.47 -4.19 -30.62
N PHE A 4 18.74 -4.59 -30.50
CA PHE A 4 19.19 -5.67 -29.63
C PHE A 4 19.77 -5.03 -28.37
N GLU A 5 19.08 -5.17 -27.24
CA GLU A 5 19.61 -4.96 -25.90
C GLU A 5 20.20 -6.29 -25.41
N GLU A 6 21.52 -6.33 -25.19
CA GLU A 6 22.17 -7.38 -24.40
C GLU A 6 22.47 -6.82 -23.00
N GLN A 7 21.65 -7.25 -22.04
CA GLN A 7 21.91 -7.13 -20.61
C GLN A 7 22.74 -8.34 -20.17
N LEU A 8 23.98 -8.10 -19.76
CA LEU A 8 24.75 -9.07 -18.97
C LEU A 8 24.80 -8.61 -17.52
N ILE A 9 24.06 -9.32 -16.68
CA ILE A 9 24.18 -9.33 -15.21
C ILE A 9 25.10 -10.50 -14.86
N GLY A 10 26.26 -10.20 -14.29
CA GLY A 10 27.21 -11.19 -13.77
C GLY A 10 27.47 -10.94 -12.30
N VAL A 11 26.87 -11.77 -11.45
CA VAL A 11 27.01 -11.83 -9.99
C VAL A 11 28.43 -12.29 -9.61
N GLY A 12 29.05 -11.59 -8.66
CA GLY A 12 30.33 -11.95 -8.08
C GLY A 12 30.20 -12.91 -6.89
N VAL A 13 31.14 -13.85 -6.79
CA VAL A 13 31.56 -14.53 -5.55
C VAL A 13 33.09 -14.64 -5.62
N GLY A 14 33.76 -14.21 -4.56
CA GLY A 14 35.19 -13.88 -4.57
C GLY A 14 36.16 -15.01 -4.24
N LEU A 15 37.44 -14.67 -4.35
CA LEU A 15 38.54 -15.13 -3.49
C LEU A 15 39.80 -14.31 -3.80
N GLU A 16 40.39 -13.75 -2.75
CA GLU A 16 41.69 -13.08 -2.76
C GLU A 16 42.80 -14.06 -3.14
N GLU A 17 43.64 -13.68 -4.10
CA GLU A 17 45.06 -14.03 -4.10
C GLU A 17 45.86 -12.99 -4.90
N PHE A 18 46.69 -12.23 -4.19
CA PHE A 18 47.60 -11.23 -4.72
C PHE A 18 48.62 -11.89 -5.66
N THR A 19 48.39 -11.78 -6.96
CA THR A 19 49.40 -12.04 -7.99
C THR A 19 49.57 -10.74 -8.78
N PHE A 20 50.73 -10.09 -8.70
CA PHE A 20 51.08 -9.01 -9.61
C PHE A 20 51.10 -9.58 -11.04
N PRO A 21 50.18 -9.21 -11.94
CA PRO A 21 50.39 -9.54 -13.33
C PRO A 21 51.30 -8.45 -13.86
N HIS A 22 52.54 -8.82 -14.20
CA HIS A 22 53.21 -8.14 -15.30
C HIS A 22 52.23 -8.23 -16.49
N SER A 23 51.47 -7.15 -16.69
CA SER A 23 50.55 -7.06 -17.81
C SER A 23 51.42 -7.14 -19.05
N ASP A 24 51.26 -8.22 -19.80
CA ASP A 24 51.92 -8.44 -21.07
C ASP A 24 51.84 -7.13 -21.88
N PRO A 25 52.97 -6.56 -22.35
CA PRO A 25 52.98 -5.33 -23.14
C PRO A 25 51.97 -5.35 -24.30
N LEU A 26 51.68 -6.53 -24.84
CA LEU A 26 50.65 -6.74 -25.86
C LEU A 26 49.25 -6.42 -25.33
N VAL A 27 48.92 -6.80 -24.10
CA VAL A 27 47.61 -6.54 -23.47
C VAL A 27 47.41 -5.06 -23.16
N LEU A 28 48.49 -4.33 -22.79
CA LEU A 28 48.44 -2.89 -22.58
C LEU A 28 48.23 -2.14 -23.90
N GLU A 29 48.94 -2.51 -24.95
CA GLU A 29 48.77 -1.91 -26.28
C GLU A 29 47.39 -2.24 -26.87
N LEU A 30 46.89 -3.46 -26.65
CA LEU A 30 45.54 -3.84 -27.08
C LEU A 30 44.46 -3.05 -26.33
N ASN A 31 44.62 -2.81 -25.02
CA ASN A 31 43.74 -1.93 -24.25
C ASN A 31 43.81 -0.48 -24.74
N ARG A 32 45.01 0.03 -25.05
CA ARG A 32 45.20 1.37 -25.60
C ARG A 32 44.49 1.52 -26.95
N LEU A 33 44.68 0.57 -27.87
CA LEU A 33 44.02 0.56 -29.17
C LEU A 33 42.50 0.40 -29.03
N GLN A 34 42.03 -0.41 -28.10
CA GLN A 34 40.60 -0.56 -27.82
C GLN A 34 39.97 0.73 -27.28
N ASN A 35 40.68 1.45 -26.40
CA ASN A 35 40.24 2.75 -25.90
C ASN A 35 40.25 3.81 -27.01
N LEU A 36 41.29 3.81 -27.86
CA LEU A 36 41.40 4.73 -28.99
C LEU A 36 40.30 4.46 -30.03
N LEU A 37 39.94 3.19 -30.26
CA LEU A 37 38.81 2.80 -31.09
C LEU A 37 37.48 3.29 -30.48
N LYS A 38 37.27 3.11 -29.17
CA LYS A 38 36.08 3.63 -28.46
C LYS A 38 35.98 5.15 -28.55
N GLU A 39 37.10 5.85 -28.42
CA GLU A 39 37.17 7.31 -28.54
C GLU A 39 36.86 7.77 -29.96
N LYS A 40 37.41 7.10 -30.98
CA LYS A 40 37.07 7.36 -32.39
C LYS A 40 35.59 7.08 -32.70
N TYR A 41 34.99 6.06 -32.09
CA TYR A 41 33.53 5.83 -32.20
C TYR A 41 32.71 6.95 -31.55
N ARG A 42 33.17 7.51 -30.41
CA ARG A 42 32.52 8.66 -29.78
C ARG A 42 32.64 9.92 -30.65
N GLU A 43 33.84 10.22 -31.14
CA GLU A 43 34.09 11.34 -32.07
C GLU A 43 33.23 11.22 -33.33
N LEU A 44 33.15 10.02 -33.93
CA LEU A 44 32.29 9.76 -35.09
C LEU A 44 30.81 10.03 -34.76
N GLY A 45 30.36 9.66 -33.56
CA GLY A 45 29.01 9.96 -33.07
C GLY A 45 28.74 11.46 -32.94
N VAL A 46 29.71 12.22 -32.42
CA VAL A 46 29.61 13.69 -32.31
C VAL A 46 29.56 14.33 -33.70
N SER A 47 30.48 13.98 -34.60
CA SER A 47 30.48 14.48 -35.98
C SER A 47 29.21 14.10 -36.73
N HIS A 48 28.65 12.90 -36.49
CA HIS A 48 27.37 12.51 -37.08
C HIS A 48 26.20 13.36 -36.55
N GLY A 49 26.21 13.68 -35.26
CA GLY A 49 25.27 14.61 -34.63
C GLY A 49 25.36 16.02 -35.23
N GLU A 50 26.57 16.54 -35.40
CA GLU A 50 26.84 17.83 -36.05
C GLU A 50 26.36 17.86 -37.49
N ILE A 51 26.67 16.82 -38.29
CA ILE A 51 26.19 16.69 -39.67
C ILE A 51 24.66 16.69 -39.72
N LYS A 52 23.99 15.99 -38.81
CA LYS A 52 22.52 15.99 -38.73
C LYS A 52 21.98 17.38 -38.38
N GLY A 53 22.61 18.07 -37.43
CA GLY A 53 22.27 19.45 -37.07
C GLY A 53 22.43 20.40 -38.25
N LEU A 54 23.56 20.35 -38.94
CA LEU A 54 23.81 21.16 -40.15
C LEU A 54 22.79 20.88 -41.26
N ARG A 55 22.44 19.61 -41.51
CA ARG A 55 21.39 19.25 -42.48
C ARG A 55 20.04 19.86 -42.13
N THR A 56 19.65 19.87 -40.85
CA THR A 56 18.40 20.52 -40.43
C THR A 56 18.45 22.04 -40.57
N ALA A 57 19.61 22.65 -40.30
CA ALA A 57 19.81 24.09 -40.47
C ALA A 57 19.78 24.50 -41.95
N ASP A 58 20.41 23.73 -42.84
CA ASP A 58 20.35 24.00 -44.28
C ASP A 58 18.94 23.82 -44.84
N ALA A 59 18.19 22.81 -44.38
CA ALA A 59 16.78 22.66 -44.76
C ALA A 59 15.90 23.85 -44.33
N LEU A 60 16.23 24.54 -43.23
CA LEU A 60 15.56 25.77 -42.82
C LEU A 60 15.99 26.97 -43.67
N LYS A 61 17.27 27.07 -44.03
CA LYS A 61 17.76 28.11 -44.95
C LYS A 61 17.14 27.97 -46.34
N ASP A 62 17.02 26.75 -46.86
CA ASP A 62 16.39 26.51 -48.17
C ASP A 62 14.93 26.96 -48.18
N LYS A 63 14.18 26.72 -47.10
CA LYS A 63 12.82 27.23 -46.94
C LYS A 63 12.77 28.76 -46.92
N ALA A 64 13.67 29.40 -46.18
CA ALA A 64 13.76 30.86 -46.15
C ALA A 64 14.13 31.46 -47.52
N ILE A 65 15.03 30.80 -48.26
CA ILE A 65 15.39 31.18 -49.63
C ILE A 65 14.18 31.05 -50.56
N GLU A 66 13.40 29.98 -50.44
CA GLU A 66 12.20 29.79 -51.26
C GLU A 66 11.11 30.84 -50.95
N GLU A 67 10.90 31.16 -49.67
CA GLU A 67 9.99 32.25 -49.28
C GLU A 67 10.44 33.61 -49.85
N LEU A 68 11.74 33.92 -49.81
CA LEU A 68 12.29 35.13 -50.41
C LEU A 68 12.15 35.13 -51.93
N ARG A 69 12.33 33.98 -52.61
CA ARG A 69 12.08 33.86 -54.05
C ARG A 69 10.64 34.17 -54.41
N ILE A 70 9.68 33.63 -53.64
CA ILE A 70 8.24 33.91 -53.84
C ILE A 70 7.93 35.39 -53.61
N GLN A 71 8.56 36.04 -52.63
CA GLN A 71 8.38 37.48 -52.42
C GLN A 71 8.97 38.31 -53.57
N MET A 72 10.14 37.92 -54.07
CA MET A 72 10.79 38.57 -55.20
C MET A 72 9.93 38.50 -56.46
N THR A 73 9.41 37.31 -56.80
CA THR A 73 8.54 37.16 -57.98
C THR A 73 7.26 37.99 -57.88
N ARG A 74 6.65 38.07 -56.71
CA ARG A 74 5.48 38.95 -56.46
C ARG A 74 5.81 40.43 -56.61
N LEU A 75 6.99 40.87 -56.20
CA LEU A 75 7.44 42.25 -56.36
C LEU A 75 7.73 42.57 -57.83
N ASP A 76 8.36 41.65 -58.56
CA ASP A 76 8.63 41.80 -60.00
C ASP A 76 7.34 41.85 -60.82
N GLU A 77 6.32 41.08 -60.45
CA GLU A 77 4.99 41.14 -61.07
C GLU A 77 4.30 42.49 -60.82
N LYS A 78 4.37 43.02 -59.59
CA LYS A 78 3.83 44.34 -59.25
C LYS A 78 4.56 45.46 -60.01
N LEU A 79 5.88 45.36 -60.12
CA LEU A 79 6.70 46.31 -60.86
C LEU A 79 6.27 46.33 -62.33
N ARG A 80 6.23 45.17 -62.99
CA ARG A 80 5.77 45.06 -64.38
C ARG A 80 4.37 45.59 -64.61
N ALA A 81 3.43 45.33 -63.69
CA ALA A 81 2.09 45.90 -63.77
C ALA A 81 2.09 47.43 -63.68
N SER A 82 2.92 48.01 -62.82
CA SER A 82 3.06 49.46 -62.69
C SER A 82 3.74 50.11 -63.91
N GLU A 83 4.75 49.45 -64.48
CA GLU A 83 5.43 49.88 -65.71
C GLU A 83 4.44 49.93 -66.89
N ASN A 84 3.66 48.87 -67.08
CA ASN A 84 2.62 48.81 -68.11
C ASN A 84 1.54 49.90 -67.93
N LEU A 85 1.16 50.20 -66.68
CA LEU A 85 0.20 51.26 -66.39
C LEU A 85 0.75 52.64 -66.77
N ILE A 86 2.02 52.90 -66.46
CA ILE A 86 2.69 54.16 -66.82
C ILE A 86 2.80 54.28 -68.34
N GLU A 87 3.17 53.20 -69.04
CA GLU A 87 3.24 53.17 -70.50
C GLU A 87 1.87 53.47 -71.14
N ASN A 88 0.80 52.84 -70.65
CA ASN A 88 -0.56 53.12 -71.11
C ASN A 88 -0.97 54.59 -70.90
N LYS A 89 -0.66 55.18 -69.74
CA LYS A 89 -0.94 56.61 -69.49
C LYS A 89 -0.15 57.53 -70.41
N ASN A 90 1.09 57.19 -70.74
CA ASN A 90 1.89 57.97 -71.68
C ASN A 90 1.28 57.93 -73.10
N LEU A 91 0.75 56.78 -73.52
CA LEU A 91 0.02 56.66 -74.79
C LEU A 91 -1.27 57.50 -74.79
N GLU A 92 -2.02 57.49 -73.70
CA GLU A 92 -3.23 58.30 -73.54
C GLU A 92 -2.92 59.81 -73.56
N ILE A 93 -1.86 60.25 -72.89
CA ILE A 93 -1.40 61.65 -72.93
C ILE A 93 -1.08 62.06 -74.36
N LYS A 94 -0.37 61.22 -75.13
CA LYS A 94 -0.05 61.52 -76.52
C LYS A 94 -1.32 61.68 -77.37
N LYS A 95 -2.29 60.79 -77.19
CA LYS A 95 -3.59 60.85 -77.87
C LYS A 95 -4.34 62.15 -77.55
N LEU A 96 -4.44 62.51 -76.28
CA LEU A 96 -5.10 63.75 -75.83
C LEU A 96 -4.40 65.01 -76.38
N VAL A 97 -3.07 64.98 -76.50
CA VAL A 97 -2.31 66.08 -77.10
C VAL A 97 -2.67 66.27 -78.58
N ASP A 98 -2.85 65.19 -79.33
CA ASP A 98 -3.21 65.26 -80.74
C ASP A 98 -4.69 65.67 -80.92
N GLU A 99 -5.60 65.09 -80.13
CA GLU A 99 -7.02 65.50 -80.08
C GLU A 99 -7.18 67.00 -79.75
N LYS A 100 -6.36 67.53 -78.82
CA LYS A 100 -6.35 68.97 -78.50
C LYS A 100 -5.95 69.84 -79.70
N LYS A 101 -4.97 69.42 -80.49
CA LYS A 101 -4.56 70.17 -81.70
C LYS A 101 -5.68 70.18 -82.74
N GLU A 102 -6.34 69.04 -82.93
CA GLU A 102 -7.49 68.93 -83.85
C GLU A 102 -8.66 69.81 -83.39
N ALA A 103 -8.98 69.80 -82.09
CA ALA A 103 -10.04 70.63 -81.53
C ALA A 103 -9.77 72.13 -81.71
N LEU A 104 -8.52 72.58 -81.51
CA LEU A 104 -8.14 73.98 -81.77
C LEU A 104 -8.28 74.36 -83.25
N SER A 105 -7.92 73.46 -84.16
CA SER A 105 -8.14 73.66 -85.60
C SER A 105 -9.63 73.79 -85.94
N ALA A 106 -10.46 72.89 -85.39
CA ALA A 106 -11.90 72.91 -85.56
C ALA A 106 -12.55 74.19 -84.97
N GLN A 107 -12.07 74.64 -83.81
CA GLN A 107 -12.51 75.90 -83.19
C GLN A 107 -12.31 77.09 -84.13
N HIS A 108 -11.10 77.25 -84.69
CA HIS A 108 -10.82 78.34 -85.62
C HIS A 108 -11.70 78.28 -86.87
N ALA A 109 -12.02 77.08 -87.37
CA ALA A 109 -12.92 76.88 -88.51
C ALA A 109 -14.39 77.24 -88.19
N ALA A 110 -14.89 76.88 -87.01
CA ALA A 110 -16.23 77.24 -86.55
C ALA A 110 -16.38 78.75 -86.36
N GLU A 111 -15.38 79.41 -85.78
CA GLU A 111 -15.36 80.85 -85.55
C GLU A 111 -15.38 81.66 -86.86
N ALA A 112 -14.72 81.16 -87.91
CA ALA A 112 -14.80 81.73 -89.26
C ALA A 112 -16.19 81.55 -89.89
N THR A 113 -16.90 80.48 -89.55
CA THR A 113 -18.25 80.21 -90.06
C THR A 113 -19.30 81.07 -89.36
N LEU A 114 -19.20 81.26 -88.05
CA LEU A 114 -20.06 82.18 -87.31
C LEU A 114 -19.95 83.62 -87.82
N ARG A 115 -18.74 84.11 -88.09
CA ARG A 115 -18.56 85.44 -88.70
C ARG A 115 -19.28 85.59 -90.04
N ARG A 116 -19.38 84.51 -90.85
CA ARG A 116 -20.12 84.49 -92.12
C ARG A 116 -21.63 84.49 -91.92
N VAL A 117 -22.14 83.69 -90.99
CA VAL A 117 -23.59 83.59 -90.72
C VAL A 117 -24.14 84.88 -90.09
N HIS A 118 -23.41 85.49 -89.16
CA HIS A 118 -23.81 86.78 -88.56
C HIS A 118 -23.90 87.93 -89.57
N ALA A 119 -23.19 87.86 -90.70
CA ALA A 119 -23.30 88.83 -91.77
C ALA A 119 -24.59 88.66 -92.61
N ASN A 120 -25.16 87.46 -92.64
CA ASN A 120 -26.33 87.10 -93.47
C ASN A 120 -27.68 87.27 -92.74
N LEU A 121 -27.69 87.55 -91.43
CA LEU A 121 -28.88 87.61 -90.59
C LEU A 121 -29.52 89.02 -90.48
N LYS A 122 -29.09 89.99 -91.29
CA LYS A 122 -29.58 91.38 -91.20
C LYS A 122 -30.91 91.65 -91.91
N ASP A 123 -31.39 90.74 -92.74
CA ASP A 123 -32.61 90.94 -93.54
C ASP A 123 -33.53 89.71 -93.42
N ASP A 124 -34.52 89.72 -92.51
CA ASP A 124 -35.80 89.03 -92.73
C ASP A 124 -36.86 89.36 -91.65
N ASP A 125 -38.00 89.90 -92.09
CA ASP A 125 -39.21 90.16 -91.30
C ASP A 125 -40.00 88.85 -91.13
N SER A 126 -39.83 88.20 -89.99
CA SER A 126 -40.57 86.97 -89.61
C SER A 126 -41.76 87.27 -88.67
N PRO A 127 -42.82 86.44 -88.70
CA PRO A 127 -44.07 86.67 -87.97
C PRO A 127 -43.88 86.77 -86.45
N PRO A 128 -44.84 87.34 -85.68
CA PRO A 128 -44.67 87.66 -84.27
C PRO A 128 -44.31 86.41 -83.46
N ILE A 129 -43.03 86.35 -83.10
CA ILE A 129 -42.31 85.24 -82.48
C ILE A 129 -43.04 84.70 -81.22
N GLN A 130 -43.81 85.56 -80.55
CA GLN A 130 -44.56 85.26 -79.32
C GLN A 130 -45.56 84.09 -79.42
N SER A 131 -46.30 83.97 -80.54
CA SER A 131 -47.35 82.94 -80.67
C SER A 131 -46.79 81.54 -80.89
N LEU A 132 -45.60 81.45 -81.48
CA LEU A 132 -44.87 80.20 -81.63
C LEU A 132 -44.09 79.86 -80.35
N LEU A 133 -43.72 80.86 -79.54
CA LEU A 133 -43.01 80.65 -78.28
C LEU A 133 -43.88 80.03 -77.17
N ALA A 134 -45.15 80.41 -77.04
CA ALA A 134 -45.94 80.07 -75.84
C ALA A 134 -46.08 78.54 -75.56
N PRO A 135 -46.32 77.66 -76.56
CA PRO A 135 -46.33 76.21 -76.32
C PRO A 135 -44.95 75.67 -75.91
N LEU A 136 -43.88 76.17 -76.53
CA LEU A 136 -42.50 75.81 -76.20
C LEU A 136 -42.13 76.28 -74.79
N GLU A 137 -42.60 77.47 -74.37
CA GLU A 137 -42.44 77.97 -73.00
C GLU A 137 -43.15 77.08 -71.97
N ALA A 138 -44.34 76.56 -72.30
CA ALA A 138 -45.06 75.62 -71.46
C ALA A 138 -44.36 74.26 -71.36
N GLU A 139 -43.85 73.71 -72.48
CA GLU A 139 -43.02 72.50 -72.49
C GLU A 139 -41.73 72.68 -71.70
N ILE A 140 -41.04 73.82 -71.85
CA ILE A 140 -39.86 74.16 -71.05
C ILE A 140 -40.20 74.19 -69.55
N LYS A 141 -41.37 74.72 -69.18
CA LYS A 141 -41.82 74.76 -67.78
C LYS A 141 -42.14 73.34 -67.25
N MET A 142 -42.76 72.50 -68.07
CA MET A 142 -42.99 71.08 -67.75
C MET A 142 -41.67 70.34 -67.52
N TYR A 143 -40.72 70.44 -68.46
CA TYR A 143 -39.40 69.81 -68.33
C TYR A 143 -38.62 70.35 -67.13
N LYS A 144 -38.74 71.63 -66.79
CA LYS A 144 -38.14 72.19 -65.55
C LYS A 144 -38.72 71.53 -64.29
N ASN A 145 -40.03 71.31 -64.25
CA ASN A 145 -40.67 70.62 -63.11
C ASN A 145 -40.26 69.15 -63.05
N GLU A 146 -40.19 68.46 -64.20
CA GLU A 146 -39.72 67.08 -64.28
C GLU A 146 -38.24 66.96 -63.84
N ILE A 147 -37.38 67.87 -64.28
CA ILE A 147 -35.98 67.96 -63.81
C ILE A 147 -35.94 68.16 -62.30
N ALA A 148 -36.80 69.00 -61.72
CA ALA A 148 -36.84 69.21 -60.28
C ALA A 148 -37.27 67.94 -59.51
N ALA A 149 -38.27 67.20 -60.00
CA ALA A 149 -38.69 65.92 -59.44
C ALA A 149 -37.57 64.88 -59.51
N LEU A 150 -36.92 64.73 -60.67
CA LEU A 150 -35.77 63.84 -60.86
C LEU A 150 -34.58 64.22 -59.96
N GLN A 151 -34.36 65.50 -59.68
CA GLN A 151 -33.34 65.96 -58.73
C GLN A 151 -33.68 65.57 -57.29
N GLU A 152 -34.96 65.60 -56.89
CA GLU A 152 -35.39 65.15 -55.58
C GLU A 152 -35.26 63.63 -55.43
N ASP A 153 -35.64 62.86 -56.44
CA ASP A 153 -35.46 61.41 -56.50
C ASP A 153 -33.96 61.03 -56.43
N LYS A 154 -33.10 61.74 -57.17
CA LYS A 154 -31.65 61.57 -57.07
C LYS A 154 -31.16 61.76 -55.64
N LYS A 155 -31.59 62.82 -54.95
CA LYS A 155 -31.24 63.07 -53.55
C LYS A 155 -31.79 61.99 -52.62
N ALA A 156 -32.98 61.46 -52.87
CA ALA A 156 -33.54 60.36 -52.10
C ALA A 156 -32.71 59.07 -52.28
N MET A 157 -32.32 58.77 -53.51
CA MET A 157 -31.42 57.65 -53.83
C MET A 157 -30.05 57.80 -53.17
N GLU A 158 -29.47 59.00 -53.16
CA GLU A 158 -28.20 59.27 -52.45
C GLU A 158 -28.32 59.05 -50.93
N ARG A 159 -29.42 59.48 -50.30
CA ARG A 159 -29.69 59.21 -48.87
C ARG A 159 -29.83 57.73 -48.60
N LEU A 160 -30.55 57.01 -49.45
CA LEU A 160 -30.71 55.56 -49.34
C LEU A 160 -29.36 54.84 -49.50
N SER A 161 -28.52 55.26 -50.45
CA SER A 161 -27.17 54.69 -50.64
C SER A 161 -26.32 54.87 -49.37
N LYS A 162 -26.27 56.09 -48.83
CA LYS A 162 -25.54 56.38 -47.58
C LYS A 162 -26.05 55.57 -46.40
N SER A 163 -27.37 55.41 -46.27
CA SER A 163 -27.96 54.58 -45.22
C SER A 163 -27.57 53.10 -45.37
N LYS A 164 -27.55 52.57 -46.60
CA LYS A 164 -27.14 51.18 -46.87
C LYS A 164 -25.64 50.98 -46.63
N GLU A 165 -24.80 51.93 -47.04
CA GLU A 165 -23.36 51.92 -46.76
C GLU A 165 -23.08 51.92 -45.25
N SER A 166 -23.81 52.74 -44.47
CA SER A 166 -23.69 52.73 -43.00
C SER A 166 -24.11 51.38 -42.39
N ALA A 167 -25.21 50.78 -42.87
CA ALA A 167 -25.65 49.48 -42.39
C ALA A 167 -24.67 48.35 -42.76
N LEU A 168 -24.04 48.42 -43.93
CA LEU A 168 -22.98 47.49 -44.35
C LEU A 168 -21.73 47.61 -43.47
N LEU A 169 -21.32 48.83 -43.13
CA LEU A 169 -20.19 49.07 -42.21
C LEU A 169 -20.49 48.51 -40.81
N GLU A 170 -21.72 48.72 -40.31
CA GLU A 170 -22.13 48.13 -39.02
C GLU A 170 -22.11 46.59 -39.08
N ALA A 171 -22.66 45.98 -40.14
CA ALA A 171 -22.59 44.54 -40.33
C ALA A 171 -21.14 44.01 -40.40
N GLU A 172 -20.25 44.74 -41.08
CA GLU A 172 -18.83 44.40 -41.17
C GLU A 172 -18.15 44.42 -39.79
N THR A 173 -18.42 45.43 -38.97
CA THR A 173 -17.88 45.50 -37.60
C THR A 173 -18.38 44.35 -36.72
N ILE A 174 -19.66 43.97 -36.83
CA ILE A 174 -20.23 42.81 -36.13
C ILE A 174 -19.55 41.52 -36.59
N LEU A 175 -19.35 41.34 -37.90
CA LEU A 175 -18.69 40.16 -38.46
C LEU A 175 -17.23 40.05 -38.00
N LYS A 176 -16.48 41.15 -37.98
CA LYS A 176 -15.10 41.17 -37.45
C LYS A 176 -15.07 40.76 -35.98
N SER A 177 -15.95 41.34 -35.16
CA SER A 177 -16.08 40.97 -33.74
C SER A 177 -16.46 39.49 -33.55
N ALA A 178 -17.33 38.95 -34.40
CA ALA A 178 -17.70 37.54 -34.37
C ALA A 178 -16.51 36.64 -34.73
N LEU A 179 -15.73 37.01 -35.75
CA LEU A 179 -14.54 36.27 -36.16
C LEU A 179 -13.48 36.23 -35.05
N GLU A 180 -13.21 37.36 -34.40
CA GLU A 180 -12.31 37.40 -33.24
C GLU A 180 -12.77 36.48 -32.10
N ARG A 181 -14.08 36.46 -31.80
CA ARG A 181 -14.64 35.53 -30.80
C ARG A 181 -14.44 34.07 -31.19
N VAL A 182 -14.61 33.72 -32.46
CA VAL A 182 -14.39 32.35 -32.95
C VAL A 182 -12.93 31.93 -32.75
N LEU A 183 -11.97 32.80 -33.08
CA LEU A 183 -10.54 32.52 -32.89
C LEU A 183 -10.19 32.30 -31.41
N ILE A 184 -10.75 33.10 -30.50
CA ILE A 184 -10.56 32.91 -29.05
C ILE A 184 -11.13 31.56 -28.60
N VAL A 185 -12.33 31.19 -29.08
CA VAL A 185 -12.95 29.90 -28.74
C VAL A 185 -12.07 28.74 -29.24
N GLU A 186 -11.52 28.81 -30.45
CA GLU A 186 -10.60 27.81 -30.99
C GLU A 186 -9.33 27.70 -30.13
N GLN A 187 -8.73 28.82 -29.73
CA GLN A 187 -7.57 28.81 -28.84
C GLN A 187 -7.87 28.15 -27.48
N VAL A 188 -9.02 28.47 -26.88
CA VAL A 188 -9.46 27.87 -25.62
C VAL A 188 -9.78 26.39 -25.79
N GLN A 189 -10.34 25.96 -26.92
CA GLN A 189 -10.53 24.55 -27.23
C GLN A 189 -9.21 23.81 -27.32
N ASN A 190 -8.21 24.37 -28.00
CA ASN A 190 -6.87 23.79 -28.09
C ASN A 190 -6.21 23.66 -26.71
N GLN A 191 -6.33 24.68 -25.85
CA GLN A 191 -5.86 24.60 -24.47
C GLN A 191 -6.60 23.51 -23.66
N ASN A 192 -7.92 23.38 -23.84
CA ASN A 192 -8.69 22.32 -23.19
C ASN A 192 -8.28 20.92 -23.65
N TYR A 193 -7.95 20.72 -24.93
CA TYR A 193 -7.42 19.44 -25.41
C TYR A 193 -6.07 19.10 -24.77
N GLU A 194 -5.16 20.07 -24.66
CA GLU A 194 -3.86 19.87 -24.02
C GLU A 194 -4.02 19.58 -22.52
N LEU A 195 -4.89 20.30 -21.81
CA LEU A 195 -5.19 20.03 -20.41
C LEU A 195 -5.80 18.63 -20.20
N ARG A 196 -6.70 18.18 -21.08
CA ARG A 196 -7.24 16.81 -21.04
C ARG A 196 -6.15 15.78 -21.20
N ARG A 197 -5.24 15.98 -22.16
CA ARG A 197 -4.08 15.11 -22.36
C ARG A 197 -3.17 15.06 -21.13
N GLN A 198 -2.92 16.20 -20.49
CA GLN A 198 -2.13 16.25 -19.25
C GLN A 198 -2.81 15.50 -18.11
N ILE A 199 -4.14 15.62 -17.98
CA ILE A 199 -4.92 14.86 -16.99
C ILE A 199 -4.79 13.35 -17.24
N GLU A 200 -4.88 12.90 -18.49
CA GLU A 200 -4.71 11.49 -18.85
C GLU A 200 -3.29 10.98 -18.51
N ILE A 201 -2.25 11.78 -18.78
CA ILE A 201 -0.87 11.46 -18.41
C ILE A 201 -0.74 11.32 -16.89
N CYS A 202 -1.22 12.31 -16.12
CA CYS A 202 -1.17 12.26 -14.66
C CYS A 202 -1.95 11.06 -14.08
N GLN A 203 -3.06 10.67 -14.71
CA GLN A 203 -3.82 9.48 -14.30
C GLN A 203 -3.02 8.20 -14.53
N GLU A 204 -2.34 8.05 -15.67
CA GLU A 204 -1.52 6.87 -15.93
C GLU A 204 -0.26 6.85 -15.06
N GLU A 205 0.38 8.00 -14.82
CA GLU A 205 1.48 8.12 -13.85
C GLU A 205 1.07 7.67 -12.45
N ASN A 206 -0.08 8.13 -11.96
CA ASN A 206 -0.64 7.68 -10.68
C ASN A 206 -0.92 6.17 -10.69
N ARG A 207 -1.45 5.63 -11.79
CA ARG A 207 -1.71 4.19 -11.94
C ARG A 207 -0.42 3.38 -11.84
N ILE A 208 0.68 3.86 -12.43
CA ILE A 208 2.00 3.23 -12.35
C ILE A 208 2.54 3.33 -10.91
N LEU A 209 2.50 4.53 -10.31
CA LEU A 209 2.93 4.75 -8.93
C LEU A 209 2.19 3.86 -7.94
N GLU A 210 0.87 3.69 -8.09
CA GLU A 210 0.10 2.77 -7.26
C GLU A 210 0.53 1.31 -7.41
N LYS A 211 0.81 0.85 -8.63
CA LYS A 211 1.29 -0.52 -8.86
C LYS A 211 2.65 -0.74 -8.18
N THR A 212 3.57 0.22 -8.33
CA THR A 212 4.88 0.17 -7.67
C THR A 212 4.75 0.24 -6.15
N ASN A 213 3.87 1.08 -5.61
CA ASN A 213 3.63 1.17 -4.17
C ASN A 213 3.06 -0.14 -3.61
N ARG A 214 2.08 -0.75 -4.30
CA ARG A 214 1.55 -2.07 -3.93
C ARG A 214 2.63 -3.14 -3.89
N GLN A 215 3.54 -3.17 -4.87
CA GLN A 215 4.68 -4.10 -4.86
C GLN A 215 5.62 -3.86 -3.67
N LYS A 216 5.98 -2.61 -3.38
CA LYS A 216 6.83 -2.26 -2.23
C LYS A 216 6.17 -2.63 -0.90
N VAL A 217 4.86 -2.46 -0.76
CA VAL A 217 4.12 -2.89 0.44
C VAL A 217 4.24 -4.39 0.63
N VAL A 218 4.06 -5.19 -0.44
CA VAL A 218 4.23 -6.65 -0.38
C VAL A 218 5.66 -7.05 -0.02
N GLU A 219 6.68 -6.35 -0.50
CA GLU A 219 8.07 -6.59 -0.11
C GLU A 219 8.32 -6.26 1.37
N VAL A 220 7.78 -5.15 1.86
CA VAL A 220 7.85 -4.77 3.28
C VAL A 220 7.14 -5.79 4.16
N GLU A 221 5.97 -6.31 3.75
CA GLU A 221 5.26 -7.37 4.46
C GLU A 221 6.10 -8.66 4.55
N LYS A 222 6.76 -9.06 3.45
CA LYS A 222 7.67 -10.22 3.46
C LYS A 222 8.85 -10.02 4.41
N LEU A 223 9.50 -8.85 4.36
CA LEU A 223 10.60 -8.55 5.27
C LEU A 223 10.13 -8.53 6.73
N SER A 224 8.93 -8.03 6.99
CA SER A 224 8.33 -8.02 8.34
C SER A 224 8.08 -9.44 8.84
N GLN A 225 7.62 -10.36 7.97
CA GLN A 225 7.49 -11.79 8.30
C GLN A 225 8.85 -12.40 8.64
N THR A 226 9.88 -12.15 7.83
CA THR A 226 11.23 -12.67 8.09
C THR A 226 11.81 -12.13 9.41
N ILE A 227 11.55 -10.85 9.73
CA ILE A 227 11.96 -10.29 11.03
C ILE A 227 11.25 -11.02 12.18
N GLY A 228 9.95 -11.27 12.09
CA GLY A 228 9.21 -12.02 13.11
C GLY A 228 9.75 -13.45 13.32
N GLU A 229 10.04 -14.17 12.24
CA GLU A 229 10.66 -15.51 12.30
C GLU A 229 12.05 -15.46 12.98
N LEU A 230 12.85 -14.43 12.67
CA LEU A 230 14.16 -14.24 13.31
C LEU A 230 14.01 -13.90 14.79
N GLU A 231 13.06 -13.05 15.18
CA GLU A 231 12.77 -12.73 16.58
C GLU A 231 12.38 -13.98 17.37
N GLU A 232 11.52 -14.84 16.81
CA GLU A 232 11.18 -16.13 17.42
C GLU A 232 12.40 -17.04 17.58
N SER A 233 13.26 -17.11 16.57
CA SER A 233 14.51 -17.89 16.65
C SER A 233 15.47 -17.37 17.71
N VAL A 234 15.54 -16.06 17.91
CA VAL A 234 16.35 -15.40 18.94
C VAL A 234 15.78 -15.69 20.33
N LEU A 235 14.46 -15.63 20.50
CA LEU A 235 13.79 -15.98 21.75
C LEU A 235 14.05 -17.45 22.11
N ALA A 236 13.89 -18.38 21.17
CA ALA A 236 14.19 -19.80 21.38
C ALA A 236 15.67 -20.05 21.72
N SER A 237 16.59 -19.34 21.04
CA SER A 237 18.03 -19.37 21.37
C SER A 237 18.30 -18.83 22.78
N GLY A 238 17.58 -17.78 23.20
CA GLY A 238 17.63 -17.24 24.55
C GLY A 238 17.21 -18.24 25.62
N GLU A 239 16.12 -18.98 25.39
CA GLU A 239 15.66 -20.06 26.28
C GLU A 239 16.69 -21.19 26.38
N ALA A 240 17.23 -21.65 25.26
CA ALA A 240 18.29 -22.66 25.24
C ALA A 240 19.54 -22.19 26.00
N ALA A 241 19.94 -20.93 25.83
CA ALA A 241 21.06 -20.34 26.56
C ALA A 241 20.80 -20.29 28.08
N ASN A 242 19.57 -19.99 28.50
CA ASN A 242 19.18 -20.04 29.92
C ASN A 242 19.26 -21.45 30.49
N ALA A 243 18.73 -22.45 29.78
CA ALA A 243 18.84 -23.86 30.18
C ALA A 243 20.30 -24.30 30.34
N VAL A 244 21.19 -23.88 29.42
CA VAL A 244 22.64 -24.15 29.54
C VAL A 244 23.25 -23.50 30.79
N ARG A 245 22.86 -22.26 31.12
CA ARG A 245 23.32 -21.60 32.35
C ARG A 245 22.85 -22.35 33.60
N ASP A 246 21.60 -22.82 33.61
CA ASP A 246 21.04 -23.58 34.73
C ASP A 246 21.76 -24.93 34.93
N TYR A 247 21.98 -25.70 33.86
CA TYR A 247 22.76 -26.93 33.94
C TYR A 247 24.20 -26.68 34.39
N LYS A 248 24.85 -25.61 33.92
CA LYS A 248 26.17 -25.22 34.40
C LYS A 248 26.16 -24.95 35.91
N ARG A 249 25.14 -24.24 36.42
CA ARG A 249 24.97 -23.98 37.86
C ARG A 249 24.80 -25.28 38.65
N GLN A 250 23.93 -26.18 38.18
CA GLN A 250 23.73 -27.50 38.80
C GLN A 250 25.02 -28.33 38.81
N ILE A 251 25.80 -28.31 37.73
CA ILE A 251 27.10 -29.00 37.66
C ILE A 251 28.07 -28.42 38.70
N THR A 252 28.11 -27.09 38.85
CA THR A 252 28.98 -26.47 39.88
C THR A 252 28.55 -26.86 41.30
N GLU A 253 27.24 -26.85 41.59
CA GLU A 253 26.67 -27.26 42.88
C GLU A 253 27.02 -28.74 43.17
N LEU A 254 26.74 -29.65 42.23
CA LEU A 254 27.08 -31.08 42.35
C LEU A 254 28.58 -31.33 42.50
N ASN A 255 29.43 -30.53 41.83
CA ASN A 255 30.88 -30.66 41.96
C ASN A 255 31.36 -30.22 43.35
N ASP A 256 30.75 -29.20 43.95
CA ASP A 256 31.07 -28.79 45.31
C ASP A 256 30.57 -29.81 46.34
N GLU A 257 29.38 -30.38 46.16
CA GLU A 257 28.87 -31.52 46.95
C GLU A 257 29.78 -32.74 46.84
N LYS A 258 30.24 -33.08 45.62
CA LYS A 258 31.20 -34.15 45.40
C LYS A 258 32.48 -33.89 46.20
N LYS A 259 33.04 -32.67 46.16
CA LYS A 259 34.23 -32.33 46.95
C LYS A 259 33.97 -32.44 48.45
N THR A 260 32.78 -32.09 48.95
CA THR A 260 32.44 -32.26 50.38
C THR A 260 32.36 -33.73 50.76
N LEU A 261 31.69 -34.55 49.94
CA LEU A 261 31.58 -36.00 50.14
C LEU A 261 32.94 -36.70 50.04
N GLU A 262 33.83 -36.28 49.14
CA GLU A 262 35.20 -36.80 49.06
C GLU A 262 36.00 -36.52 50.33
N ARG A 263 35.85 -35.31 50.90
CA ARG A 263 36.48 -34.96 52.19
C ARG A 263 35.89 -35.79 53.34
N GLU A 264 34.58 -36.01 53.35
CA GLU A 264 33.92 -36.86 54.34
C GLU A 264 34.34 -38.32 54.24
N LEU A 265 34.41 -38.86 53.03
CA LEU A 265 34.92 -40.20 52.76
C LEU A 265 36.37 -40.34 53.24
N ALA A 266 37.22 -39.34 52.97
CA ALA A 266 38.59 -39.33 53.48
C ALA A 266 38.63 -39.34 55.02
N ARG A 267 37.82 -38.52 55.69
CA ARG A 267 37.68 -38.52 57.16
C ARG A 267 37.19 -39.87 57.69
N ALA A 268 36.18 -40.45 57.05
CA ALA A 268 35.62 -41.75 57.42
C ALA A 268 36.65 -42.88 57.24
N LYS A 269 37.43 -42.88 56.15
CA LYS A 269 38.55 -43.82 55.94
C LYS A 269 39.60 -43.70 57.03
N VAL A 270 40.00 -42.49 57.42
CA VAL A 270 40.95 -42.28 58.53
C VAL A 270 40.36 -42.79 59.85
N SER A 271 39.09 -42.50 60.13
CA SER A 271 38.42 -42.99 61.34
C SER A 271 38.30 -44.52 61.36
N ALA A 272 37.93 -45.14 60.23
CA ALA A 272 37.85 -46.58 60.09
C ALA A 272 39.22 -47.25 60.26
N ASN A 273 40.28 -46.67 59.67
CA ASN A 273 41.65 -47.13 59.89
C ASN A 273 42.03 -47.04 61.38
N ARG A 274 41.70 -45.94 62.06
CA ARG A 274 41.95 -45.79 63.50
C ARG A 274 41.21 -46.84 64.33
N VAL A 275 39.93 -47.08 64.04
CA VAL A 275 39.15 -48.15 64.70
C VAL A 275 39.75 -49.52 64.43
N ALA A 276 40.15 -49.81 63.19
CA ALA A 276 40.80 -51.06 62.84
C ALA A 276 42.15 -51.24 63.59
N THR A 277 42.93 -50.17 63.77
CA THR A 277 44.16 -50.21 64.58
C THR A 277 43.85 -50.47 66.07
N VAL A 278 42.84 -49.80 66.64
CA VAL A 278 42.42 -50.03 68.03
C VAL A 278 41.94 -51.47 68.21
N ALA A 279 41.06 -51.96 67.33
CA ALA A 279 40.60 -53.34 67.36
C ALA A 279 41.78 -54.32 67.20
N ALA A 280 42.71 -54.09 66.27
CA ALA A 280 43.89 -54.95 66.13
C ALA A 280 44.75 -54.99 67.41
N ASN A 281 44.84 -53.88 68.15
CA ASN A 281 45.55 -53.84 69.44
C ASN A 281 44.81 -54.59 70.56
N GLU A 282 43.47 -54.57 70.60
CA GLU A 282 42.67 -55.37 71.55
C GLU A 282 42.85 -56.89 71.37
N TRP A 283 43.22 -57.33 70.16
CA TRP A 283 43.45 -58.74 69.83
C TRP A 283 44.90 -59.20 70.06
N LYS A 284 45.76 -58.35 70.61
CA LYS A 284 47.10 -58.74 71.05
C LYS A 284 47.02 -59.45 72.40
N ASP A 285 47.84 -60.49 72.58
CA ASP A 285 48.02 -61.18 73.85
C ASP A 285 48.91 -60.36 74.83
N GLU A 286 49.13 -60.88 76.04
CA GLU A 286 49.97 -60.26 77.09
C GLU A 286 51.43 -59.98 76.63
N ASN A 287 51.87 -60.58 75.51
CA ASN A 287 53.18 -60.38 74.90
C ASN A 287 53.12 -59.53 73.62
N ASP A 288 52.05 -58.76 73.42
CA ASP A 288 51.82 -57.89 72.26
C ASP A 288 51.71 -58.62 70.91
N ARG A 289 51.47 -59.93 70.91
CA ARG A 289 51.35 -60.74 69.69
C ARG A 289 49.89 -60.98 69.34
N VAL A 290 49.53 -60.71 68.09
CA VAL A 290 48.20 -61.05 67.57
C VAL A 290 48.17 -62.55 67.26
N MET A 291 47.13 -63.26 67.70
CA MET A 291 46.95 -64.68 67.40
C MET A 291 46.97 -64.93 65.88
N PRO A 292 47.89 -65.76 65.35
CA PRO A 292 47.94 -66.10 63.93
C PRO A 292 46.61 -66.64 63.39
N VAL A 293 46.19 -66.17 62.21
CA VAL A 293 44.90 -66.57 61.59
C VAL A 293 44.74 -68.09 61.48
N LYS A 294 45.82 -68.82 61.17
CA LYS A 294 45.79 -70.29 61.13
C LYS A 294 45.44 -70.88 62.49
N GLN A 295 46.07 -70.40 63.56
CA GLN A 295 45.80 -70.85 64.93
C GLN A 295 44.39 -70.49 65.36
N TRP A 296 43.93 -69.27 65.07
CA TRP A 296 42.56 -68.86 65.37
C TRP A 296 41.50 -69.71 64.66
N LEU A 297 41.71 -70.04 63.38
CA LEU A 297 40.82 -70.94 62.64
C LEU A 297 40.83 -72.36 63.22
N GLU A 298 41.98 -72.86 63.65
CA GLU A 298 42.12 -74.16 64.30
C GLU A 298 41.38 -74.19 65.64
N GLU A 299 41.59 -73.19 66.50
CA GLU A 299 40.90 -73.06 67.79
C GLU A 299 39.39 -72.87 67.62
N ARG A 300 38.96 -72.02 66.68
CA ARG A 300 37.56 -71.87 66.32
C ARG A 300 36.97 -73.20 65.86
N ARG A 301 37.69 -73.99 65.06
CA ARG A 301 37.25 -75.33 64.62
C ARG A 301 37.15 -76.29 65.81
N LEU A 302 38.12 -76.27 66.73
CA LEU A 302 38.11 -77.09 67.95
C LEU A 302 36.94 -76.73 68.86
N VAL A 303 36.71 -75.44 69.14
CA VAL A 303 35.56 -74.96 69.93
C VAL A 303 34.25 -75.34 69.24
N GLN A 304 34.16 -75.23 67.92
CA GLN A 304 32.96 -75.60 67.17
C GLN A 304 32.71 -77.12 67.20
N ALA A 305 33.75 -77.94 67.11
CA ALA A 305 33.67 -79.40 67.28
C ALA A 305 33.27 -79.77 68.71
N GLU A 306 33.81 -79.07 69.71
CA GLU A 306 33.47 -79.28 71.12
C GLU A 306 32.02 -78.89 71.42
N ILE A 307 31.53 -77.76 70.89
CA ILE A 307 30.12 -77.38 70.96
C ILE A 307 29.24 -78.47 70.33
N GLN A 308 29.64 -79.02 69.19
CA GLN A 308 28.87 -80.09 68.54
C GLN A 308 28.88 -81.38 69.37
N ARG A 309 30.03 -81.75 69.94
CA ARG A 309 30.15 -82.88 70.86
C ARG A 309 29.27 -82.70 72.10
N LEU A 310 29.24 -81.49 72.68
CA LEU A 310 28.38 -81.16 73.81
C LEU A 310 26.89 -81.24 73.43
N ARG A 311 26.51 -80.81 72.22
CA ARG A 311 25.14 -80.99 71.70
C ARG A 311 24.77 -82.47 71.56
N ASP A 312 25.65 -83.29 71.00
CA ASP A 312 25.41 -84.73 70.84
C ASP A 312 25.28 -85.41 72.21
N LYS A 313 26.14 -85.03 73.16
CA LYS A 313 26.08 -85.51 74.54
C LYS A 313 24.78 -85.10 75.23
N LEU A 314 24.32 -83.87 75.01
CA LEU A 314 23.04 -83.38 75.50
C LEU A 314 21.88 -84.22 74.94
N ILE A 315 21.88 -84.53 73.64
CA ILE A 315 20.86 -85.39 73.00
C ILE A 315 20.84 -86.80 73.61
N VAL A 316 22.01 -87.39 73.86
CA VAL A 316 22.10 -88.70 74.54
C VAL A 316 21.54 -88.61 75.96
N SER A 317 21.94 -87.60 76.75
CA SER A 317 21.38 -87.36 78.08
C SER A 317 19.87 -87.14 78.06
N GLU A 318 19.32 -86.41 77.09
CA GLU A 318 17.88 -86.23 76.91
C GLU A 318 17.15 -87.56 76.59
N ARG A 319 17.74 -88.41 75.74
CA ARG A 319 17.19 -89.74 75.45
C ARG A 319 17.25 -90.66 76.66
N THR A 320 18.36 -90.67 77.39
CA THR A 320 18.51 -91.45 78.63
C THR A 320 17.50 -90.96 79.67
N ALA A 321 17.36 -89.66 79.89
CA ALA A 321 16.36 -89.10 80.80
C ALA A 321 14.92 -89.46 80.40
N LYS A 322 14.60 -89.49 79.09
CA LYS A 322 13.30 -89.96 78.59
C LYS A 322 13.09 -91.46 78.85
N ALA A 323 14.10 -92.29 78.64
CA ALA A 323 14.02 -93.73 78.93
C ALA A 323 13.89 -93.99 80.44
N GLU A 324 14.62 -93.25 81.28
CA GLU A 324 14.48 -93.28 82.74
C GLU A 324 13.08 -92.84 83.18
N ALA A 325 12.51 -91.79 82.58
CA ALA A 325 11.14 -91.37 82.83
C ALA A 325 10.12 -92.45 82.45
N GLN A 326 10.29 -93.12 81.30
CA GLN A 326 9.44 -94.25 80.89
C GLN A 326 9.58 -95.45 81.83
N LEU A 327 10.80 -95.75 82.30
CA LEU A 327 11.03 -96.81 83.28
C LEU A 327 10.38 -96.47 84.62
N LYS A 328 10.49 -95.20 85.04
CA LYS A 328 9.82 -94.67 86.23
C LYS A 328 8.30 -94.77 86.11
N GLU A 329 7.70 -94.51 84.95
CA GLU A 329 6.27 -94.75 84.71
C GLU A 329 5.90 -96.23 84.77
N LYS A 330 6.68 -97.12 84.15
CA LYS A 330 6.46 -98.58 84.24
C LYS A 330 6.53 -99.08 85.68
N LEU A 331 7.52 -98.63 86.45
CA LEU A 331 7.63 -98.96 87.86
C LEU A 331 6.47 -98.39 88.66
N LYS A 332 6.07 -97.13 88.39
CA LYS A 332 4.90 -96.50 89.02
C LYS A 332 3.60 -97.27 88.70
N LEU A 333 3.43 -97.77 87.48
CA LEU A 333 2.29 -98.62 87.10
C LEU A 333 2.34 -99.98 87.82
N ARG A 334 3.49 -100.65 87.89
CA ARG A 334 3.63 -101.90 88.67
C ARG A 334 3.33 -101.70 90.15
N LEU A 335 3.78 -100.58 90.72
CA LEU A 335 3.51 -100.22 92.10
C LEU A 335 2.01 -99.98 92.31
N LYS A 336 1.34 -99.27 91.40
CA LYS A 336 -0.14 -99.15 91.38
C LYS A 336 -0.83 -100.51 91.26
N THR A 337 -0.38 -101.42 90.39
CA THR A 337 -0.97 -102.77 90.27
C THR A 337 -0.77 -103.60 91.53
N LEU A 338 0.38 -103.49 92.22
CA LEU A 338 0.60 -104.14 93.51
C LEU A 338 -0.26 -103.51 94.62
N GLU A 339 -0.40 -102.19 94.65
CA GLU A 339 -1.32 -101.48 95.54
C GLU A 339 -2.77 -101.92 95.29
N GLU A 340 -3.19 -102.09 94.03
CA GLU A 340 -4.50 -102.62 93.65
C GLU A 340 -4.66 -104.11 93.98
N GLY A 341 -3.62 -104.92 93.82
CA GLY A 341 -3.60 -106.33 94.25
C GLY A 341 -3.69 -106.48 95.76
N LEU A 342 -3.08 -105.57 96.53
CA LEU A 342 -3.21 -105.50 97.98
C LEU A 342 -4.60 -105.01 98.40
N LYS A 343 -5.20 -104.08 97.65
CA LYS A 343 -6.62 -103.69 97.80
C LYS A 343 -7.57 -104.85 97.46
N GLN A 344 -7.24 -105.70 96.48
CA GLN A 344 -8.02 -106.89 96.10
C GLN A 344 -7.84 -108.06 97.09
N ALA A 345 -6.69 -108.20 97.76
CA ALA A 345 -6.48 -109.16 98.85
C ALA A 345 -7.21 -108.77 100.16
N SER A 346 -7.65 -107.51 100.29
CA SER A 346 -8.40 -106.99 101.44
C SER A 346 -9.93 -107.12 101.31
N SER A 347 -10.47 -107.61 100.19
CA SER A 347 -11.92 -107.70 99.99
C SER A 347 -12.35 -108.97 99.26
N ILE A 348 -12.08 -110.13 99.87
CA ILE A 348 -12.98 -111.29 99.77
C ILE A 348 -13.96 -111.16 100.94
N ALA A 349 -14.94 -110.29 100.77
CA ALA A 349 -16.25 -110.36 101.41
C ALA A 349 -17.28 -110.41 100.29
N ALA A 350 -18.04 -111.50 100.26
CA ALA A 350 -19.11 -111.87 99.31
C ALA A 350 -18.68 -112.47 97.95
N ASN A 351 -18.43 -113.80 97.99
CA ASN A 351 -19.11 -114.85 97.21
C ASN A 351 -19.14 -114.70 95.66
N SER A 352 -18.33 -115.45 94.92
CA SER A 352 -18.56 -116.82 94.40
C SER A 352 -19.69 -116.97 93.35
N ASN A 353 -19.35 -117.16 92.06
CA ASN A 353 -19.58 -118.39 91.27
C ASN A 353 -19.43 -118.17 89.76
N LYS A 354 -18.92 -119.22 89.07
CA LYS A 354 -18.81 -119.38 87.62
C LYS A 354 -20.16 -119.77 86.99
N PHE A 355 -20.48 -119.31 85.77
CA PHE A 355 -20.82 -120.07 84.54
C PHE A 355 -21.67 -119.27 83.50
N ARG A 356 -21.41 -119.50 82.17
CA ARG A 356 -22.16 -119.11 80.93
C ARG A 356 -22.16 -117.62 80.51
N GLU A 357 -22.09 -117.18 79.24
CA GLU A 357 -22.31 -117.76 77.90
C GLU A 357 -21.70 -116.84 76.80
N SER A 358 -21.42 -117.40 75.62
CA SER A 358 -20.73 -116.95 74.36
C SER A 358 -21.35 -115.73 73.58
N PRO A 359 -20.98 -115.41 72.30
CA PRO A 359 -19.69 -115.12 71.63
C PRO A 359 -19.71 -113.87 70.66
N LYS A 360 -18.59 -113.67 69.92
CA LYS A 360 -18.36 -113.02 68.58
C LYS A 360 -17.60 -111.67 68.59
N ARG A 361 -16.33 -111.63 68.13
CA ARG A 361 -15.79 -111.46 66.74
C ARG A 361 -15.80 -109.98 66.30
N GLU A 362 -14.83 -109.35 65.64
CA GLU A 362 -13.59 -109.76 64.93
C GLU A 362 -12.81 -108.49 64.46
N LYS A 363 -11.46 -108.60 64.45
CA LYS A 363 -10.48 -108.23 63.38
C LYS A 363 -10.19 -106.75 63.03
N HIS A 364 -8.95 -106.30 63.25
CA HIS A 364 -7.76 -106.23 62.34
C HIS A 364 -7.77 -104.99 61.42
N GLY A 365 -6.67 -104.29 61.12
CA GLY A 365 -5.24 -104.49 61.38
C GLY A 365 -4.41 -103.69 60.35
N SER A 366 -3.15 -103.41 60.71
CA SER A 366 -1.96 -103.15 59.85
C SER A 366 -1.99 -101.91 58.91
N SER A 367 -0.90 -101.27 58.46
CA SER A 367 0.56 -101.41 58.54
C SER A 367 1.18 -100.13 57.89
N ILE A 368 2.23 -99.48 58.43
CA ILE A 368 3.67 -99.57 58.05
C ILE A 368 4.15 -98.59 56.93
N LEU A 369 5.35 -98.00 57.19
CA LEU A 369 6.29 -97.19 56.36
C LEU A 369 6.02 -95.66 56.27
N GLY A 370 6.96 -94.72 56.46
CA GLY A 370 8.40 -94.78 56.76
C GLY A 370 9.19 -93.70 55.99
N PHE A 371 9.78 -92.71 56.72
CA PHE A 371 10.99 -91.90 56.42
C PHE A 371 11.04 -91.05 55.11
N LEU A 372 11.66 -89.85 54.97
CA LEU A 372 12.71 -89.09 55.65
C LEU A 372 12.45 -87.57 55.53
N ALA A 373 12.96 -86.80 56.51
CA ALA A 373 13.16 -85.36 56.42
C ALA A 373 14.65 -85.04 56.21
N SER A 374 14.96 -84.04 55.38
CA SER A 374 16.28 -83.42 55.29
C SER A 374 16.21 -81.93 54.94
N ASN A 375 17.21 -81.21 55.44
CA ASN A 375 17.32 -79.76 55.65
C ASN A 375 17.67 -78.89 54.43
N ALA A 376 17.56 -77.57 54.67
CA ALA A 376 18.25 -76.43 54.04
C ALA A 376 17.71 -75.98 52.67
N GLY A 377 17.62 -74.69 52.33
CA GLY A 377 18.02 -73.44 52.96
C GLY A 377 18.05 -72.34 51.89
N LEU A 378 17.28 -71.27 52.11
CA LEU A 378 17.45 -69.88 51.66
C LEU A 378 17.93 -69.58 50.22
N ARG A 379 17.01 -69.07 49.37
CA ARG A 379 17.33 -68.02 48.37
C ARG A 379 16.15 -67.06 48.07
N LYS A 380 16.45 -65.78 48.33
CA LYS A 380 16.23 -64.53 47.55
C LYS A 380 14.81 -64.03 47.14
N ARG A 381 14.67 -62.71 47.40
CA ARG A 381 13.81 -61.62 46.85
C ARG A 381 12.34 -61.63 47.33
N SER A 382 11.90 -60.69 48.16
CA SER A 382 11.72 -59.22 48.01
C SER A 382 10.62 -58.83 47.03
N ALA A 383 9.41 -58.57 47.56
CA ALA A 383 8.50 -57.50 47.13
C ALA A 383 7.31 -57.45 48.13
N SER A 384 7.21 -56.38 48.92
CA SER A 384 6.01 -56.06 49.70
C SER A 384 5.87 -54.55 49.86
N GLN A 385 4.83 -53.98 49.26
CA GLN A 385 4.03 -52.90 49.85
C GLN A 385 2.84 -53.57 50.61
N PRO A 386 1.94 -52.89 51.39
CA PRO A 386 1.68 -51.44 51.51
C PRO A 386 1.29 -50.93 52.94
N ARG A 387 0.71 -49.72 52.99
CA ARG A 387 0.01 -48.94 54.06
C ARG A 387 0.89 -48.00 54.90
N ALA A 388 0.75 -46.68 54.72
CA ALA A 388 -0.23 -45.75 55.34
C ALA A 388 0.17 -45.42 56.79
N SER A 389 0.12 -44.21 57.35
CA SER A 389 -0.35 -42.87 56.95
C SER A 389 -0.04 -41.90 58.11
N MET A 390 -0.04 -40.60 57.82
CA MET A 390 -0.35 -39.45 58.72
C MET A 390 0.75 -38.88 59.63
N VAL A 391 0.96 -37.56 59.50
CA VAL A 391 0.59 -36.44 60.43
C VAL A 391 1.31 -35.17 59.92
N ALA A 392 0.60 -34.18 59.36
CA ALA A 392 0.24 -32.85 59.93
C ALA A 392 1.44 -31.99 60.40
N GLY A 393 1.60 -30.67 60.18
CA GLY A 393 0.90 -29.55 59.53
C GLY A 393 1.99 -28.49 59.20
N ARG A 394 1.81 -27.24 58.74
CA ARG A 394 0.77 -26.20 58.88
C ARG A 394 1.16 -24.99 57.98
N GLY A 395 0.16 -24.18 57.59
CA GLY A 395 0.26 -22.75 57.19
C GLY A 395 0.38 -22.48 55.68
N LEU A 396 -0.31 -21.51 55.04
CA LEU A 396 -1.09 -20.35 55.49
C LEU A 396 -1.91 -19.75 54.29
N LEU A 397 -3.08 -19.16 54.60
CA LEU A 397 -3.77 -17.98 53.97
C LEU A 397 -4.38 -18.08 52.53
N LEU A 398 -5.71 -18.23 52.36
CA LEU A 398 -6.82 -17.24 52.21
C LEU A 398 -6.69 -16.29 50.97
N GLN A 399 -7.43 -16.51 49.86
CA GLN A 399 -8.80 -16.00 49.51
C GLN A 399 -8.73 -14.62 48.80
N GLN A 400 -9.07 -14.40 47.51
CA GLN A 400 -10.24 -14.59 46.63
C GLN A 400 -10.94 -13.24 46.32
N ALA A 401 -11.34 -13.08 45.04
CA ALA A 401 -12.55 -12.38 44.52
C ALA A 401 -12.45 -11.01 43.80
N ASN A 402 -13.22 -10.97 42.69
CA ASN A 402 -13.63 -9.87 41.79
C ASN A 402 -14.59 -8.84 42.42
N MET A 403 -14.75 -7.64 41.81
CA MET A 403 -15.97 -7.13 41.14
C MET A 403 -15.92 -5.61 40.84
N GLU A 404 -16.87 -5.17 40.00
CA GLU A 404 -16.98 -3.99 39.12
C GLU A 404 -17.30 -2.59 39.74
N THR A 405 -17.31 -1.55 38.87
CA THR A 405 -18.39 -0.54 38.64
C THR A 405 -18.05 0.98 38.75
N GLU A 406 -18.20 1.68 37.60
CA GLU A 406 -18.69 3.05 37.27
C GLU A 406 -18.06 4.44 37.60
N ARG A 407 -18.03 5.26 36.51
CA ARG A 407 -18.42 6.70 36.30
C ARG A 407 -17.67 7.86 37.01
N LYS A 408 -17.22 8.91 36.27
CA LYS A 408 -17.99 10.09 35.76
C LYS A 408 -17.09 11.33 35.39
N ASP A 409 -17.44 11.97 34.26
CA ASP A 409 -17.48 13.41 33.85
C ASP A 409 -16.39 14.48 34.11
N SER A 410 -16.05 15.21 33.03
CA SER A 410 -16.09 16.70 32.79
C SER A 410 -15.01 17.08 31.75
N ARG A 411 -15.21 17.67 30.55
CA ARG A 411 -15.95 18.81 29.96
C ARG A 411 -15.32 20.21 30.19
N LYS A 412 -15.06 20.89 29.06
CA LYS A 412 -14.88 22.35 28.76
C LYS A 412 -13.44 22.89 28.68
N GLN A 413 -13.08 23.96 27.94
CA GLN A 413 -13.55 24.69 26.73
C GLN A 413 -12.76 26.03 26.70
N GLY A 414 -12.49 26.60 25.52
CA GLY A 414 -12.25 28.06 25.31
C GLY A 414 -10.79 28.53 25.47
N SER A 415 -10.06 29.05 24.48
CA SER A 415 -10.30 30.11 23.47
C SER A 415 -10.04 31.54 23.96
N SER A 416 -9.16 32.22 23.20
CA SER A 416 -9.16 33.64 22.82
C SER A 416 -8.41 34.72 23.63
N GLU A 417 -7.34 35.22 22.98
CA GLU A 417 -7.15 36.61 22.46
C GLU A 417 -6.77 37.83 23.33
N SER A 418 -6.04 38.72 22.60
CA SER A 418 -5.78 40.17 22.75
C SER A 418 -4.56 40.56 23.60
N MET A 419 -3.48 41.11 23.02
CA MET A 419 -3.23 42.43 22.39
C MET A 419 -3.13 43.60 23.41
N VAL A 420 -1.96 44.28 23.44
CA VAL A 420 -1.75 45.75 23.29
C VAL A 420 -0.34 46.21 23.78
N ARG A 421 0.39 46.87 22.86
CA ARG A 421 1.39 47.98 22.93
C ARG A 421 2.16 48.30 24.24
N LYS A 422 3.49 48.50 24.16
CA LYS A 422 4.19 49.83 24.02
C LYS A 422 5.75 49.75 24.13
N LYS A 423 6.41 50.40 23.16
CA LYS A 423 7.70 51.17 23.12
C LYS A 423 8.80 51.06 24.22
N ALA A 424 10.02 50.84 23.70
CA ALA A 424 11.27 51.64 23.80
C ALA A 424 12.38 51.36 24.86
N LEU A 425 13.59 51.18 24.31
CA LEU A 425 14.97 51.49 24.77
C LEU A 425 15.56 50.78 26.01
N GLN A 426 16.61 49.97 25.83
CA GLN A 426 17.99 50.30 26.26
C GLN A 426 19.02 49.22 25.85
N GLU A 427 20.19 49.67 25.39
CA GLU A 427 21.43 48.90 25.28
C GLU A 427 21.93 48.39 26.63
N LYS A 428 22.50 47.18 26.67
CA LYS A 428 23.90 46.93 27.06
C LYS A 428 24.21 45.43 26.97
N GLY A 429 25.36 45.13 26.36
CA GLY A 429 25.73 43.79 25.94
C GLY A 429 26.17 42.85 27.06
N SER A 430 26.26 41.56 26.71
CA SER A 430 27.52 40.80 26.75
C SER A 430 27.30 39.37 26.23
N LYS A 431 28.33 38.85 25.53
CA LYS A 431 28.65 37.43 25.24
C LYS A 431 28.01 36.75 24.01
N SER A 432 28.87 36.64 23.00
CA SER A 432 28.88 35.82 21.77
C SER A 432 28.75 34.29 21.99
N PRO A 433 28.51 33.42 20.97
CA PRO A 433 27.37 33.39 20.05
C PRO A 433 26.77 31.97 19.98
N ARG A 434 25.51 31.80 20.32
CA ARG A 434 24.72 30.68 19.77
C ARG A 434 23.81 31.34 18.76
N ALA A 435 24.02 31.07 17.47
CA ALA A 435 23.19 31.62 16.40
C ALA A 435 21.76 31.09 16.59
N GLU A 436 20.98 31.78 17.40
CA GLU A 436 19.53 31.77 17.32
C GLU A 436 19.20 32.37 15.97
N ASP A 437 18.45 31.61 15.18
CA ASP A 437 18.04 31.83 13.80
C ASP A 437 17.28 33.17 13.68
N SER A 438 18.05 34.26 13.71
CA SER A 438 17.55 35.63 13.83
C SER A 438 17.55 36.24 12.44
N VAL A 439 16.44 36.07 11.75
CA VAL A 439 16.15 36.74 10.49
C VAL A 439 16.18 38.26 10.72
N SER A 440 17.02 38.98 9.97
CA SER A 440 17.14 40.44 10.03
C SER A 440 15.77 41.11 10.10
N GLY A 441 15.57 42.06 11.03
CA GLY A 441 14.29 42.77 11.21
C GLY A 441 13.76 43.40 9.92
N PHE A 442 14.66 43.81 9.01
CA PHE A 442 14.29 44.28 7.67
C PHE A 442 13.65 43.19 6.80
N LEU A 443 14.15 41.95 6.87
CA LEU A 443 13.56 40.81 6.19
C LEU A 443 12.20 40.45 6.81
N TYR A 444 12.06 40.60 8.12
CA TYR A 444 10.78 40.44 8.80
C TYR A 444 9.76 41.50 8.38
N ASP A 445 10.15 42.77 8.30
CA ASP A 445 9.31 43.87 7.82
C ASP A 445 8.91 43.67 6.34
N LYS A 446 9.86 43.23 5.50
CA LYS A 446 9.58 42.93 4.09
C LYS A 446 8.64 41.74 3.95
N LEU A 447 8.87 40.66 4.70
CA LEU A 447 8.00 39.49 4.73
C LEU A 447 6.61 39.84 5.27
N GLN A 448 6.53 40.65 6.32
CA GLN A 448 5.27 41.12 6.88
C GLN A 448 4.50 41.97 5.87
N LYS A 449 5.18 42.84 5.12
CA LYS A 449 4.56 43.64 4.05
C LYS A 449 4.02 42.74 2.93
N GLU A 450 4.78 41.74 2.49
CA GLU A 450 4.32 40.77 1.49
C GLU A 450 3.13 39.94 2.01
N VAL A 451 3.16 39.49 3.27
CA VAL A 451 2.04 38.76 3.87
C VAL A 451 0.78 39.63 3.95
N ILE A 452 0.90 40.92 4.29
CA ILE A 452 -0.23 41.86 4.30
C ILE A 452 -0.76 42.08 2.88
N ASN A 453 0.12 42.25 1.89
CA ASN A 453 -0.27 42.40 0.49
C ASN A 453 -0.98 41.14 -0.03
N LEU A 454 -0.47 39.95 0.30
CA LEU A 454 -1.09 38.68 -0.05
C LEU A 454 -2.46 38.52 0.60
N ARG A 455 -2.61 38.87 1.89
CA ARG A 455 -3.92 38.85 2.56
C ARG A 455 -4.93 39.76 1.88
N ARG A 456 -4.54 41.01 1.55
CA ARG A 456 -5.41 41.94 0.81
C ARG A 456 -5.78 41.42 -0.58
N ALA A 457 -4.84 40.79 -1.28
CA ALA A 457 -5.09 40.19 -2.59
C ALA A 457 -6.04 38.98 -2.49
N CYS A 458 -5.92 38.16 -1.44
CA CYS A 458 -6.86 37.08 -1.15
C CYS A 458 -8.25 37.63 -0.84
N GLU A 459 -8.37 38.62 0.05
CA GLU A 459 -9.66 39.26 0.38
C GLU A 459 -10.34 39.87 -0.85
N ALA A 460 -9.57 40.51 -1.74
CA ALA A 460 -10.10 41.03 -3.00
C ALA A 460 -10.59 39.92 -3.95
N LYS A 461 -9.87 38.79 -4.01
CA LYS A 461 -10.30 37.62 -4.79
C LYS A 461 -11.55 36.96 -4.20
N ASP A 462 -11.64 36.86 -2.88
CA ASP A 462 -12.81 36.31 -2.19
C ASP A 462 -14.05 37.17 -2.44
N ASN A 463 -13.93 38.50 -2.38
CA ASN A 463 -15.02 39.41 -2.74
C ASN A 463 -15.45 39.25 -4.20
N SER A 464 -14.49 39.14 -5.13
CA SER A 464 -14.80 38.89 -6.55
C SER A 464 -15.46 37.53 -6.78
N LEU A 465 -15.08 36.51 -6.01
CA LEU A 465 -15.70 35.19 -6.04
C LEU A 465 -17.16 35.27 -5.57
N ILE A 466 -17.42 35.98 -4.48
CA ILE A 466 -18.77 36.21 -3.96
C ILE A 466 -19.65 36.91 -5.00
N GLU A 467 -19.15 37.95 -5.69
CA GLU A 467 -19.88 38.62 -6.77
C GLU A 467 -20.20 37.67 -7.93
N LYS A 468 -19.24 36.84 -8.33
CA LYS A 468 -19.44 35.83 -9.39
C LYS A 468 -20.43 34.75 -8.97
N ASP A 469 -20.44 34.34 -7.71
CA ASP A 469 -21.43 33.39 -7.19
C ASP A 469 -22.84 34.00 -7.22
N GLN A 470 -22.98 35.29 -6.87
CA GLN A 470 -24.26 36.00 -6.99
C GLN A 470 -24.74 36.09 -8.45
N GLN A 471 -23.84 36.38 -9.39
CA GLN A 471 -24.15 36.36 -10.83
C GLN A 471 -24.58 34.97 -11.30
N THR A 472 -23.88 33.93 -10.85
CA THR A 472 -24.19 32.53 -11.17
C THR A 472 -25.57 32.15 -10.63
N GLN A 473 -25.90 32.51 -9.39
CA GLN A 473 -27.23 32.30 -8.82
C GLN A 473 -28.33 33.04 -9.61
N MET A 474 -28.07 34.27 -10.06
CA MET A 474 -29.02 35.01 -10.90
C MET A 474 -29.25 34.31 -12.24
N LEU A 475 -28.18 33.83 -12.89
CA LEU A 475 -28.27 33.10 -14.15
C LEU A 475 -29.02 31.78 -13.97
N MET A 476 -28.77 31.04 -12.89
CA MET A 476 -29.53 29.83 -12.57
C MET A 476 -31.03 30.13 -12.46
N ARG A 477 -31.42 31.19 -11.73
CA ARG A 477 -32.84 31.60 -11.63
C ARG A 477 -33.44 31.99 -12.98
N LYS A 478 -32.66 32.63 -13.87
CA LYS A 478 -33.10 32.96 -15.23
C LYS A 478 -33.30 31.70 -16.07
N VAL A 479 -32.38 30.74 -15.97
CA VAL A 479 -32.50 29.43 -16.65
C VAL A 479 -33.74 28.68 -16.15
N ASP A 480 -34.00 28.64 -14.85
CA ASP A 480 -35.19 27.99 -14.29
C ASP A 480 -36.49 28.65 -14.78
N THR A 481 -36.48 29.98 -14.90
CA THR A 481 -37.63 30.75 -15.41
C THR A 481 -37.86 30.44 -16.88
N LEU A 482 -36.80 30.46 -17.70
CA LEU A 482 -36.88 30.12 -19.12
C LEU A 482 -37.32 28.67 -19.33
N THR A 483 -36.82 27.74 -18.53
CA THR A 483 -37.21 26.32 -18.59
C THR A 483 -38.69 26.15 -18.32
N ARG A 484 -39.24 26.83 -17.31
CA ARG A 484 -40.69 26.85 -17.04
C ARG A 484 -41.49 27.46 -18.19
N SER A 485 -41.02 28.57 -18.78
CA SER A 485 -41.67 29.18 -19.95
C SER A 485 -41.68 28.24 -21.16
N ILE A 486 -40.56 27.55 -21.43
CA ILE A 486 -40.46 26.56 -22.50
C ILE A 486 -41.40 25.38 -22.26
N GLU A 487 -41.51 24.89 -21.02
CA GLU A 487 -42.46 23.82 -20.68
C GLU A 487 -43.91 24.24 -20.89
N VAL A 488 -44.27 25.48 -20.53
CA VAL A 488 -45.62 26.03 -20.73
C VAL A 488 -45.93 26.14 -22.22
N GLU A 489 -45.02 26.70 -23.02
CA GLU A 489 -45.20 26.80 -24.47
C GLU A 489 -45.23 25.41 -25.14
N SER A 490 -44.39 24.47 -24.70
CA SER A 490 -44.43 23.08 -25.18
C SER A 490 -45.77 22.40 -24.86
N LYS A 491 -46.35 22.64 -23.68
CA LYS A 491 -47.69 22.14 -23.31
C LYS A 491 -48.79 22.82 -24.13
N LYS A 492 -48.64 24.11 -24.43
CA LYS A 492 -49.58 24.87 -25.27
C LYS A 492 -49.56 24.36 -26.72
N LEU A 493 -48.39 24.21 -27.33
CA LEU A 493 -48.20 23.62 -28.65
C LEU A 493 -48.80 22.20 -28.73
N LYS A 494 -48.59 21.36 -27.70
CA LYS A 494 -49.21 20.03 -27.63
C LYS A 494 -50.75 20.09 -27.58
N ARG A 495 -51.34 21.08 -26.90
CA ARG A 495 -52.80 21.29 -26.86
C ARG A 495 -53.33 21.85 -28.17
N GLU A 496 -52.60 22.74 -28.84
CA GLU A 496 -52.95 23.26 -30.17
C GLU A 496 -52.88 22.16 -31.24
N ALA A 497 -51.84 21.34 -31.24
CA ALA A 497 -51.73 20.18 -32.13
C ALA A 497 -52.86 19.14 -31.91
N ALA A 498 -53.34 18.98 -30.67
CA ALA A 498 -54.51 18.14 -30.37
C ALA A 498 -55.82 18.74 -30.92
N ARG A 499 -56.00 20.07 -30.80
CA ARG A 499 -57.15 20.79 -31.38
C ARG A 499 -57.13 20.81 -32.91
N GLU A 500 -55.97 20.87 -33.54
CA GLU A 500 -55.83 20.73 -35.00
C GLU A 500 -56.21 19.32 -35.47
N LYS A 501 -55.89 18.27 -34.69
CA LYS A 501 -56.35 16.90 -34.98
C LYS A 501 -57.86 16.73 -34.83
N GLU A 502 -58.50 17.36 -33.83
CA GLU A 502 -59.97 17.31 -33.67
C GLU A 502 -60.71 18.11 -34.76
N THR A 503 -60.21 19.30 -35.12
CA THR A 503 -60.77 20.12 -36.21
C THR A 503 -60.56 19.45 -37.59
N GLY A 504 -59.45 18.74 -37.80
CA GLY A 504 -59.24 17.88 -38.97
C GLY A 504 -60.20 16.69 -39.04
N SER A 505 -60.51 16.07 -37.89
CA SER A 505 -61.48 14.96 -37.80
C SER A 505 -62.93 15.42 -38.06
N SER A 506 -63.31 16.60 -37.56
CA SER A 506 -64.63 17.20 -37.84
C SER A 506 -64.84 17.58 -39.32
N LYS A 507 -63.77 17.96 -40.04
CA LYS A 507 -63.79 18.18 -41.50
C LYS A 507 -63.96 16.88 -42.31
N LEU A 508 -63.42 15.76 -41.81
CA LEU A 508 -63.54 14.45 -42.47
C LEU A 508 -64.90 13.79 -42.22
N GLU A 509 -65.57 14.11 -41.10
CA GLU A 509 -66.92 13.63 -40.82
C GLU A 509 -68.01 14.41 -41.59
N HIS A 510 -67.81 15.71 -41.84
CA HIS A 510 -68.75 16.51 -42.64
C HIS A 510 -68.70 16.16 -44.15
N SER A 511 -67.56 15.68 -44.65
CA SER A 511 -67.42 15.23 -46.04
C SER A 511 -67.96 13.82 -46.30
N ARG A 512 -68.27 13.01 -45.27
CA ARG A 512 -68.83 11.66 -45.41
C ARG A 512 -70.35 11.60 -45.45
N LYS A 513 -71.05 12.72 -45.29
CA LYS A 513 -72.53 12.79 -45.35
C LYS A 513 -73.10 13.31 -46.69
N THR A 514 -72.28 13.67 -47.66
CA THR A 514 -72.75 14.29 -48.93
C THR A 514 -72.56 13.46 -50.20
N THR A 515 -72.17 12.17 -50.13
CA THR A 515 -72.07 11.31 -51.32
C THR A 515 -72.65 9.91 -51.11
N ALA A 516 -73.98 9.82 -51.15
CA ALA A 516 -74.75 8.63 -51.53
C ALA A 516 -76.05 9.19 -52.14
N SER A 517 -76.36 9.12 -53.43
CA SER A 517 -76.40 8.02 -54.42
C SER A 517 -76.73 8.66 -55.81
N PRO A 518 -77.09 7.94 -56.91
CA PRO A 518 -76.53 6.76 -57.57
C PRO A 518 -76.20 7.00 -59.07
N ASN A 519 -75.44 6.05 -59.61
CA ASN A 519 -75.13 5.72 -61.00
C ASN A 519 -76.26 5.96 -62.04
N PRO A 520 -75.92 6.51 -63.23
CA PRO A 520 -76.45 5.95 -64.48
C PRO A 520 -75.35 5.72 -65.55
N TYR A 521 -75.55 4.64 -66.31
CA TYR A 521 -74.70 4.07 -67.36
C TYR A 521 -73.86 5.02 -68.23
N ARG A 522 -72.55 4.72 -68.23
CA ARG A 522 -71.59 4.65 -69.35
C ARG A 522 -72.08 5.19 -70.71
N ARG A 523 -71.53 6.32 -71.13
CA ARG A 523 -71.09 6.55 -72.51
C ARG A 523 -69.83 7.40 -72.52
#